data_AF-A0A645ECQ0-F1
#
_entry.id   AF-A0A645ECQ0-F1
#
_cell.length_a   1.000
_cell.length_b   1.000
_cell.length_c   1.000
_cell.angle_alpha   90.00
_cell.angle_beta   90.00
_cell.angle_gamma   90.00
#
_symmetry.space_group_name_H-M   'P 1'
#
loop_
_entity.id
_entity.type
_entity.pdbx_description
1 polymer ?
#
loop_
_entity_poly.entity_id
_entity_poly.type
_entity_poly.pdbx_seq_one_letter_code
_entity_poly.pdbx_strand_id
1 'polypeptide(L)'
;MFGYLHQDNFVLEPLSPLRKCTTLSVAAHTLYEKTNPYVLPGPGGAINLHESKFEQIDDNKVRVSGSRFVPTEEYFVKLEGVRRVGYRTISCAGVKDPIMISKIDSITQSVKDRVKNNFETYGITDFFLDFKIYGRNGVMGMFPDAPQSAGDELLIIIEAVADTQEQADTICGFARSTMLHFGYEGRIATAGNLAFPFSPSDCKMGEVYEFNVYHLMKVEDPKKLFPIEYVQF
;
A
#
# COMPACT_ATOMS: atom_id res chain seq x y z
N MET A 1 -8.18 17.43 -17.16
CA MET A 1 -9.59 17.30 -17.55
C MET A 1 -10.24 18.64 -17.23
N PHE A 2 -11.19 19.08 -18.04
CA PHE A 2 -11.99 20.26 -17.80
C PHE A 2 -13.43 19.83 -17.49
N GLY A 3 -14.06 20.49 -16.53
CA GLY A 3 -15.43 20.20 -16.10
C GLY A 3 -16.31 21.43 -16.31
N TYR A 4 -17.43 21.25 -17.00
CA TYR A 4 -18.47 22.26 -17.15
C TYR A 4 -19.63 21.89 -16.23
N LEU A 5 -19.90 22.73 -15.23
CA LEU A 5 -21.00 22.50 -14.30
C LEU A 5 -22.28 23.14 -14.83
N HIS A 6 -23.35 22.36 -14.84
CA HIS A 6 -24.71 22.81 -15.12
C HIS A 6 -25.59 22.55 -13.89
N GLN A 7 -26.86 22.94 -13.96
CA GLN A 7 -27.78 22.84 -12.82
C GLN A 7 -28.00 21.39 -12.34
N ASP A 8 -28.11 20.44 -13.27
CA ASP A 8 -28.49 19.04 -13.03
C ASP A 8 -27.49 18.02 -13.60
N ASN A 9 -26.40 18.49 -14.20
CA ASN A 9 -25.40 17.65 -14.85
C ASN A 9 -24.03 18.36 -14.89
N PHE A 10 -23.01 17.61 -15.24
CA PHE A 10 -21.71 18.17 -15.62
C PHE A 10 -21.15 17.49 -16.86
N VAL A 11 -20.34 18.21 -17.62
CA VAL A 11 -19.67 17.70 -18.81
C VAL A 11 -18.17 17.64 -18.57
N LEU A 12 -17.55 16.53 -18.92
CA LEU A 12 -16.12 16.31 -18.83
C LEU A 12 -15.47 16.30 -20.21
N GLU A 13 -14.35 17.03 -20.33
CA GLU A 13 -13.54 17.12 -21.54
C GLU A 13 -12.04 16.93 -21.22
N PRO A 14 -11.27 16.18 -22.02
CA PRO A 14 -9.82 16.12 -21.86
C PRO A 14 -9.16 17.40 -22.41
N LEU A 15 -8.10 17.86 -21.74
CA LEU A 15 -7.32 19.01 -22.22
C LEU A 15 -6.28 18.63 -23.28
N SER A 16 -5.99 17.34 -23.42
CA SER A 16 -5.01 16.84 -24.39
C SER A 16 -5.73 16.39 -25.67
N PRO A 17 -5.27 16.81 -26.85
CA PRO A 17 -5.85 16.36 -28.12
C PRO A 17 -5.61 14.87 -28.39
N LEU A 18 -4.73 14.21 -27.62
CA LEU A 18 -4.43 12.78 -27.73
C LEU A 18 -5.32 11.92 -26.82
N ARG A 19 -6.23 12.52 -26.04
CA ARG A 19 -7.10 11.82 -25.10
C ARG A 19 -8.56 12.07 -25.44
N LYS A 20 -9.42 11.12 -25.09
CA LYS A 20 -10.87 11.21 -25.23
C LYS A 20 -11.53 10.84 -23.91
N CYS A 21 -12.59 11.55 -23.53
CA CYS A 21 -13.51 11.02 -22.52
C CYS A 21 -14.51 10.12 -23.24
N THR A 22 -14.55 8.85 -22.87
CA THR A 22 -15.61 7.92 -23.26
C THR A 22 -16.51 7.64 -22.06
N THR A 23 -17.74 7.23 -22.30
CA THR A 23 -18.65 6.80 -21.22
C THR A 23 -17.98 5.76 -20.32
N LEU A 24 -17.27 4.79 -20.90
CA LEU A 24 -16.50 3.79 -20.15
C LEU A 24 -15.38 4.42 -19.31
N SER A 25 -14.55 5.31 -19.88
CA SER A 25 -13.44 5.89 -19.13
C SER A 25 -13.93 6.74 -17.96
N VAL A 26 -15.04 7.47 -18.16
CA VAL A 26 -15.63 8.31 -17.12
C VAL A 26 -16.35 7.46 -16.06
N ALA A 27 -17.11 6.44 -16.47
CA ALA A 27 -17.75 5.52 -15.53
C ALA A 27 -16.71 4.74 -14.71
N ALA A 28 -15.59 4.33 -15.30
CA ALA A 28 -14.52 3.62 -14.60
C ALA A 28 -13.94 4.44 -13.43
N HIS A 29 -13.96 5.77 -13.50
CA HIS A 29 -13.54 6.62 -12.38
C HIS A 29 -14.45 6.50 -11.14
N THR A 30 -15.69 6.00 -11.27
CA THR A 30 -16.54 5.69 -10.10
C THR A 30 -16.04 4.49 -9.30
N LEU A 31 -15.23 3.63 -9.93
CA LEU A 31 -14.62 2.45 -9.29
C LEU A 31 -13.25 2.77 -8.66
N TYR A 32 -12.65 3.90 -9.02
CA TYR A 32 -11.27 4.23 -8.66
C TYR A 32 -11.15 4.56 -7.17
N GLU A 33 -10.36 3.76 -6.45
CA GLU A 33 -10.08 3.93 -5.01
C GLU A 33 -11.33 3.92 -4.12
N LYS A 34 -12.39 3.20 -4.53
CA LYS A 34 -13.65 3.11 -3.79
C LYS A 34 -13.92 1.70 -3.27
N THR A 35 -14.36 1.62 -2.02
CA THR A 35 -14.88 0.38 -1.43
C THR A 35 -16.26 0.02 -1.97
N ASN A 36 -17.04 1.03 -2.37
CA ASN A 36 -18.35 0.86 -2.99
C ASN A 36 -18.47 1.82 -4.20
N PRO A 37 -18.77 1.32 -5.40
CA PRO A 37 -18.83 2.15 -6.60
C PRO A 37 -20.08 3.02 -6.73
N TYR A 38 -21.13 2.75 -5.93
CA TYR A 38 -22.41 3.47 -6.00
C TYR A 38 -22.64 4.44 -4.86
N VAL A 39 -21.96 4.26 -3.72
CA VAL A 39 -22.12 5.11 -2.54
C VAL A 39 -20.75 5.64 -2.15
N LEU A 40 -20.52 6.91 -2.44
CA LEU A 40 -19.23 7.57 -2.20
C LEU A 40 -19.33 8.44 -0.94
N PRO A 41 -18.86 7.98 0.23
CA PRO A 41 -18.87 8.79 1.44
C PRO A 41 -17.96 10.01 1.27
N GLY A 42 -18.41 11.15 1.80
CA GLY A 42 -17.69 12.42 1.79
C GLY A 42 -18.08 13.29 2.98
N PRO A 43 -17.56 14.52 3.06
CA PRO A 43 -17.91 15.43 4.14
C PRO A 43 -19.42 15.71 4.17
N GLY A 44 -20.05 15.46 5.34
CA GLY A 44 -21.46 15.75 5.59
C GLY A 44 -22.47 14.86 4.85
N GLY A 45 -22.06 13.75 4.25
CA GLY A 45 -22.97 12.89 3.49
C GLY A 45 -22.29 11.86 2.60
N ALA A 46 -23.04 11.33 1.66
CA ALA A 46 -22.53 10.48 0.60
C ALA A 46 -23.11 10.87 -0.76
N ILE A 47 -22.34 10.70 -1.81
CA ILE A 47 -22.84 10.80 -3.18
C ILE A 47 -23.39 9.43 -3.58
N ASN A 48 -24.69 9.37 -3.86
CA ASN A 48 -25.38 8.22 -4.42
C ASN A 48 -25.34 8.29 -5.95
N LEU A 49 -24.78 7.26 -6.57
CA LEU A 49 -24.57 7.14 -8.01
C LEU A 49 -25.50 6.11 -8.68
N HIS A 50 -26.47 5.54 -7.97
CA HIS A 50 -27.37 4.51 -8.53
C HIS A 50 -28.15 5.00 -9.76
N GLU A 51 -28.53 6.28 -9.77
CA GLU A 51 -29.26 6.91 -10.87
C GLU A 51 -28.33 7.66 -11.83
N SER A 52 -27.00 7.47 -11.71
CA SER A 52 -26.03 8.16 -12.56
C SER A 52 -26.08 7.66 -14.00
N LYS A 53 -26.13 8.60 -14.93
CA LYS A 53 -26.10 8.36 -16.37
C LYS A 53 -24.85 8.97 -16.97
N PHE A 54 -24.24 8.24 -17.90
CA PHE A 54 -23.05 8.66 -18.64
C PHE A 54 -23.42 8.71 -20.12
N GLU A 55 -23.49 9.90 -20.68
CA GLU A 55 -23.91 10.15 -22.05
C GLU A 55 -22.76 10.73 -22.86
N GLN A 56 -22.40 10.07 -23.96
CA GLN A 56 -21.46 10.62 -24.92
C GLN A 56 -22.15 11.79 -25.65
N ILE A 57 -21.62 13.01 -25.55
CA ILE A 57 -22.23 14.18 -26.20
C ILE A 57 -21.52 14.57 -27.51
N ASP A 58 -20.24 14.23 -27.64
CA ASP A 58 -19.44 14.28 -28.85
C ASP A 58 -18.27 13.28 -28.74
N ASP A 59 -17.35 13.25 -29.71
CA ASP A 59 -16.21 12.32 -29.72
C ASP A 59 -15.27 12.41 -28.51
N ASN A 60 -15.27 13.52 -27.77
CA ASN A 60 -14.31 13.82 -26.71
C ASN A 60 -14.95 14.14 -25.36
N LYS A 61 -16.26 14.40 -25.31
CA LYS A 61 -16.96 14.86 -24.11
C LYS A 61 -18.05 13.89 -23.66
N VAL A 62 -18.15 13.76 -22.34
CA VAL A 62 -19.18 12.95 -21.67
C VAL A 62 -19.94 13.83 -20.70
N ARG A 63 -21.27 13.78 -20.78
CA ARG A 63 -22.17 14.33 -19.78
C ARG A 63 -22.44 13.29 -18.71
N VAL A 64 -22.40 13.71 -17.45
CA VAL A 64 -22.79 12.91 -16.29
C VAL A 64 -23.93 13.60 -15.57
N SER A 65 -25.00 12.86 -15.29
CA SER A 65 -26.21 13.36 -14.62
C SER A 65 -26.77 12.32 -13.66
N GLY A 66 -27.73 12.72 -12.81
CA GLY A 66 -28.51 11.80 -11.97
C GLY A 66 -27.85 11.35 -10.66
N SER A 67 -26.60 11.70 -10.40
CA SER A 67 -26.02 11.55 -9.05
C SER A 67 -26.78 12.42 -8.03
N ARG A 68 -26.84 11.97 -6.78
CA ARG A 68 -27.53 12.67 -5.69
C ARG A 68 -26.67 12.73 -4.45
N PHE A 69 -26.61 13.88 -3.80
CA PHE A 69 -26.00 13.98 -2.47
C PHE A 69 -27.03 13.61 -1.40
N VAL A 70 -26.67 12.67 -0.54
CA VAL A 70 -27.47 12.23 0.61
C VAL A 70 -26.77 12.72 1.87
N PRO A 71 -27.30 13.75 2.55
CA PRO A 71 -26.66 14.29 3.74
C PRO A 71 -26.74 13.32 4.92
N THR A 72 -25.76 13.36 5.81
CA THR A 72 -25.85 12.76 7.13
C THR A 72 -26.67 13.65 8.07
N GLU A 73 -27.33 13.06 9.07
CA GLU A 73 -28.09 13.83 10.08
C GLU A 73 -27.18 14.73 10.92
N GLU A 74 -25.96 14.26 11.19
CA GLU A 74 -24.93 14.96 11.95
C GLU A 74 -23.71 15.21 11.09
N TYR A 75 -22.91 16.22 11.44
CA TYR A 75 -21.67 16.51 10.72
C TYR A 75 -20.46 15.95 11.46
N PHE A 76 -19.52 15.38 10.69
CA PHE A 76 -18.30 14.80 11.21
C PHE A 76 -17.08 15.34 10.50
N VAL A 77 -16.01 15.54 11.25
CA VAL A 77 -14.67 15.78 10.73
C VAL A 77 -13.88 14.49 10.84
N LYS A 78 -13.28 14.05 9.73
CA LYS A 78 -12.39 12.90 9.71
C LYS A 78 -11.04 13.30 10.30
N LEU A 79 -10.66 12.61 11.37
CA LEU A 79 -9.35 12.71 11.98
C LEU A 79 -8.47 11.58 11.43
N GLU A 80 -7.39 11.97 10.76
CA GLU A 80 -6.36 11.07 10.29
C GLU A 80 -5.02 11.49 10.89
N GLY A 81 -4.27 10.51 11.36
CA GLY A 81 -2.99 10.74 12.00
C GLY A 81 -2.10 9.55 11.84
N VAL A 82 -0.80 9.81 11.75
CA VAL A 82 0.23 8.79 11.69
C VAL A 82 1.15 8.91 12.90
N ARG A 83 1.74 7.79 13.31
CA ARG A 83 2.80 7.78 14.33
C ARG A 83 4.07 7.19 13.74
N ARG A 84 5.24 7.72 14.14
CA ARG A 84 6.53 7.10 13.81
C ARG A 84 6.62 5.76 14.55
N VAL A 85 6.99 4.71 13.82
CA VAL A 85 7.16 3.35 14.37
C VAL A 85 8.62 2.89 14.36
N GLY A 86 9.52 3.68 13.77
CA GLY A 86 10.95 3.39 13.76
C GLY A 86 11.62 3.84 12.47
N TYR A 87 12.70 3.18 12.13
CA TYR A 87 13.47 3.31 10.89
C TYR A 87 13.50 1.98 10.15
N ARG A 88 13.52 2.03 8.82
CA ARG A 88 13.51 0.85 7.96
C ARG A 88 14.82 0.64 7.23
N THR A 89 15.20 -0.62 7.16
CA THR A 89 16.23 -1.12 6.25
C THR A 89 15.68 -2.32 5.50
N ILE A 90 15.93 -2.37 4.20
CA ILE A 90 15.56 -3.53 3.38
C ILE A 90 16.78 -4.14 2.70
N SER A 91 16.66 -5.42 2.36
CA SER A 91 17.52 -6.08 1.39
C SER A 91 16.69 -6.85 0.38
N CYS A 92 16.99 -6.66 -0.90
CA CYS A 92 16.34 -7.34 -2.00
C CYS A 92 17.25 -8.46 -2.52
N ALA A 93 16.72 -9.68 -2.63
CA ALA A 93 17.47 -10.81 -3.17
C ALA A 93 16.61 -11.72 -4.04
N GLY A 94 17.19 -12.23 -5.12
CA GLY A 94 16.61 -13.28 -5.95
C GLY A 94 16.98 -14.67 -5.45
N VAL A 95 16.09 -15.65 -5.66
CA VAL A 95 16.38 -17.08 -5.50
C VAL A 95 15.76 -17.88 -6.66
N LYS A 96 16.53 -18.84 -7.18
CA LYS A 96 16.15 -19.74 -8.27
C LYS A 96 16.18 -21.23 -7.88
N ASP A 97 16.83 -21.57 -6.76
CA ASP A 97 16.96 -22.96 -6.33
C ASP A 97 15.57 -23.55 -5.98
N PRO A 98 15.09 -24.55 -6.73
CA PRO A 98 13.77 -25.15 -6.49
C PRO A 98 13.65 -25.78 -5.09
N ILE A 99 14.75 -26.26 -4.51
CA ILE A 99 14.75 -26.85 -3.17
C ILE A 99 14.51 -25.73 -2.14
N MET A 100 15.24 -24.63 -2.23
CA MET A 100 15.02 -23.47 -1.36
C MET A 100 13.62 -22.89 -1.52
N ILE A 101 13.14 -22.74 -2.77
CA ILE A 101 11.80 -22.25 -3.08
C ILE A 101 10.73 -23.12 -2.41
N SER A 102 10.85 -24.45 -2.50
CA SER A 102 9.91 -25.38 -1.87
C SER A 102 9.89 -25.29 -0.33
N LYS A 103 10.97 -24.79 0.28
CA LYS A 103 11.17 -24.70 1.74
C LYS A 103 11.09 -23.26 2.26
N ILE A 104 10.72 -22.29 1.43
CA ILE A 104 10.94 -20.86 1.73
C ILE A 104 10.23 -20.39 3.01
N ASP A 105 9.04 -20.91 3.33
CA ASP A 105 8.34 -20.57 4.58
C ASP A 105 9.10 -21.05 5.81
N SER A 106 9.56 -22.31 5.77
CA SER A 106 10.33 -22.89 6.88
C SER A 106 11.66 -22.17 7.07
N ILE A 107 12.29 -21.74 5.97
CA ILE A 107 13.56 -21.01 5.99
C ILE A 107 13.34 -19.61 6.57
N THR A 108 12.36 -18.86 6.06
CA THR A 108 12.08 -17.49 6.54
C THR A 108 11.67 -17.50 8.02
N GLN A 109 10.85 -18.45 8.45
CA GLN A 109 10.51 -18.61 9.87
C GLN A 109 11.75 -18.91 10.71
N SER A 110 12.60 -19.85 10.28
CA SER A 110 13.83 -20.19 11.00
C SER A 110 14.82 -19.01 11.08
N VAL A 111 14.86 -18.16 10.05
CA VAL A 111 15.66 -16.92 10.09
C VAL A 111 15.06 -15.93 11.08
N LYS A 112 13.73 -15.74 11.11
CA LYS A 112 13.06 -14.89 12.12
C LYS A 112 13.40 -15.36 13.54
N ASP A 113 13.33 -16.66 13.79
CA ASP A 113 13.62 -17.23 15.11
C ASP A 113 15.09 -17.02 15.50
N ARG A 114 16.04 -17.22 14.56
CA ARG A 114 17.47 -16.95 14.81
C ARG A 114 17.76 -15.49 15.10
N VAL A 115 17.12 -14.58 14.36
CA VAL A 115 17.24 -13.13 14.60
C VAL A 115 16.73 -12.82 16.01
N LYS A 116 15.51 -13.25 16.35
CA LYS A 116 14.92 -13.02 17.66
C LYS A 116 15.82 -13.52 18.80
N ASN A 117 16.27 -14.77 18.70
CA ASN A 117 17.15 -15.38 19.71
C ASN A 117 18.48 -14.64 19.86
N ASN A 118 19.08 -14.18 18.75
CA ASN A 118 20.34 -13.44 18.77
C ASN A 118 20.17 -12.06 19.43
N PHE A 119 19.09 -11.34 19.14
CA PHE A 119 18.89 -9.98 19.61
C PHE A 119 18.26 -9.88 21.01
N GLU A 120 17.60 -10.94 21.48
CA GLU A 120 17.12 -11.05 22.86
C GLU A 120 18.26 -10.88 23.88
N THR A 121 19.44 -11.45 23.61
CA THR A 121 20.62 -11.29 24.49
C THR A 121 21.18 -9.86 24.52
N TYR A 122 20.84 -9.03 23.53
CA TYR A 122 21.24 -7.62 23.46
C TYR A 122 20.14 -6.66 23.92
N GLY A 123 19.00 -7.18 24.42
CA GLY A 123 17.86 -6.38 24.87
C GLY A 123 17.04 -5.74 23.73
N ILE A 124 17.34 -6.07 22.47
CA ILE A 124 16.59 -5.59 21.31
C ILE A 124 15.45 -6.58 21.05
N THR A 125 14.29 -6.30 21.66
CA THR A 125 13.13 -7.21 21.67
C THR A 125 11.93 -6.65 20.90
N ASP A 126 11.85 -5.33 20.72
CA ASP A 126 10.80 -4.66 19.96
C ASP A 126 11.33 -4.25 18.58
N PHE A 127 11.14 -5.13 17.60
CA PHE A 127 11.44 -4.87 16.19
C PHE A 127 10.48 -5.66 15.29
N PHE A 128 10.28 -5.13 14.09
CA PHE A 128 9.57 -5.83 13.03
C PHE A 128 10.60 -6.46 12.08
N LEU A 129 10.42 -7.74 11.76
CA LEU A 129 11.16 -8.43 10.71
C LEU A 129 10.21 -9.22 9.83
N ASP A 130 10.25 -8.94 8.54
CA ASP A 130 9.40 -9.60 7.55
C ASP A 130 10.13 -9.95 6.26
N PHE A 131 9.57 -10.92 5.54
CA PHE A 131 10.08 -11.42 4.26
C PHE A 131 8.95 -11.39 3.23
N LYS A 132 8.99 -10.42 2.32
CA LYS A 132 8.00 -10.32 1.23
C LYS A 132 8.48 -11.14 0.04
N ILE A 133 7.68 -12.11 -0.38
CA ILE A 133 8.09 -13.10 -1.39
C ILE A 133 7.29 -12.89 -2.69
N TYR A 134 7.82 -12.06 -3.58
CA TYR A 134 7.29 -11.89 -4.94
C TYR A 134 7.66 -13.09 -5.81
N GLY A 135 6.78 -13.41 -6.77
CA GLY A 135 6.83 -14.69 -7.49
C GLY A 135 6.10 -15.82 -6.76
N ARG A 136 5.58 -15.56 -5.55
CA ARG A 136 4.69 -16.47 -4.83
C ARG A 136 3.41 -15.75 -4.40
N ASN A 137 3.37 -15.26 -3.17
CA ASN A 137 2.20 -14.63 -2.54
C ASN A 137 2.51 -13.25 -1.96
N GLY A 138 3.56 -12.57 -2.41
CA GLY A 138 3.97 -11.25 -1.89
C GLY A 138 2.92 -10.14 -2.02
N VAL A 139 1.91 -10.29 -2.90
CA VAL A 139 0.77 -9.37 -3.03
C VAL A 139 -0.47 -9.90 -2.30
N MET A 140 -0.79 -11.18 -2.49
CA MET A 140 -2.06 -11.78 -2.02
C MET A 140 -1.92 -12.51 -0.67
N GLY A 141 -0.75 -12.47 -0.02
CA GLY A 141 -0.46 -13.25 1.18
C GLY A 141 -1.32 -12.91 2.40
N MET A 142 -2.02 -11.76 2.37
CA MET A 142 -3.00 -11.39 3.40
C MET A 142 -4.33 -12.16 3.29
N PHE A 143 -4.59 -12.83 2.16
CA PHE A 143 -5.81 -13.59 1.91
C PHE A 143 -5.53 -15.10 2.09
N PRO A 144 -6.09 -15.76 3.12
CA PRO A 144 -5.82 -17.18 3.39
C PRO A 144 -6.18 -18.10 2.22
N ASP A 145 -7.24 -17.76 1.48
CA ASP A 145 -7.76 -18.56 0.37
C ASP A 145 -7.14 -18.22 -0.99
N ALA A 146 -6.17 -17.30 -1.03
CA ALA A 146 -5.51 -16.96 -2.29
C ALA A 146 -4.74 -18.18 -2.82
N PRO A 147 -4.89 -18.51 -4.12
CA PRO A 147 -4.14 -19.59 -4.74
C PRO A 147 -2.64 -19.42 -4.50
N GLN A 148 -2.01 -20.46 -3.94
CA GLN A 148 -0.57 -20.50 -3.74
C GLN A 148 0.07 -21.11 -4.99
N SER A 149 0.73 -20.29 -5.79
CA SER A 149 1.64 -20.75 -6.84
C SER A 149 3.00 -20.11 -6.61
N ALA A 150 4.07 -20.88 -6.68
CA ALA A 150 5.43 -20.34 -6.72
C ALA A 150 5.92 -20.38 -8.17
N GLY A 151 6.45 -19.26 -8.63
CA GLY A 151 7.18 -19.18 -9.88
C GLY A 151 8.55 -19.86 -9.77
N ASP A 152 9.21 -19.98 -10.92
CA ASP A 152 10.55 -20.55 -11.00
C ASP A 152 11.62 -19.71 -10.30
N GLU A 153 11.36 -18.43 -10.08
CA GLU A 153 12.24 -17.47 -9.43
C GLU A 153 11.42 -16.63 -8.45
N LEU A 154 11.99 -16.36 -7.27
CA LEU A 154 11.38 -15.49 -6.26
C LEU A 154 12.24 -14.26 -6.02
N LEU A 155 11.59 -13.11 -5.85
CA LEU A 155 12.20 -11.92 -5.26
C LEU A 155 11.79 -11.86 -3.79
N ILE A 156 12.78 -11.84 -2.91
CA ILE A 156 12.64 -11.75 -1.47
C ILE A 156 13.04 -10.34 -1.05
N ILE A 157 12.13 -9.60 -0.43
CA ILE A 157 12.45 -8.36 0.28
C ILE A 157 12.48 -8.68 1.77
N ILE A 158 13.68 -8.66 2.34
CA ILE A 158 13.92 -8.71 3.78
C ILE A 158 13.69 -7.30 4.29
N GLU A 159 12.80 -7.11 5.26
CA GLU A 159 12.48 -5.81 5.83
C GLU A 159 12.65 -5.86 7.34
N ALA A 160 13.50 -4.98 7.88
CA ALA A 160 13.60 -4.73 9.31
C ALA A 160 13.12 -3.31 9.63
N VAL A 161 12.33 -3.17 10.70
CA VAL A 161 11.99 -1.87 11.31
C VAL A 161 12.31 -1.94 12.80
N ALA A 162 13.03 -0.94 13.30
CA ALA A 162 13.42 -0.83 14.71
C ALA A 162 13.47 0.65 15.14
N ASP A 163 13.62 0.92 16.44
CA ASP A 163 13.53 2.28 16.99
C ASP A 163 14.60 3.24 16.41
N THR A 164 15.79 2.72 16.09
CA THR A 164 16.88 3.46 15.44
C THR A 164 17.30 2.86 14.10
N GLN A 165 17.83 3.70 13.20
CA GLN A 165 18.35 3.26 11.90
C GLN A 165 19.49 2.24 12.05
N GLU A 166 20.34 2.39 13.07
CA GLU A 166 21.43 1.45 13.34
C GLU A 166 20.90 0.07 13.75
N GLN A 167 19.85 0.00 14.57
CA GLN A 167 19.21 -1.27 14.91
C GLN A 167 18.57 -1.91 13.68
N ALA A 168 17.85 -1.14 12.85
CA ALA A 168 17.23 -1.65 11.62
C ALA A 168 18.30 -2.20 10.64
N ASP A 169 19.41 -1.47 10.47
CA ASP A 169 20.56 -1.89 9.68
C ASP A 169 21.16 -3.20 10.19
N THR A 170 21.36 -3.29 11.51
CA THR A 170 21.97 -4.46 12.17
C THR A 170 21.07 -5.69 12.05
N ILE A 171 19.77 -5.54 12.29
CA ILE A 171 18.78 -6.62 12.19
C ILE A 171 18.66 -7.10 10.74
N CYS A 172 18.53 -6.19 9.76
CA CYS A 172 18.44 -6.53 8.35
C CYS A 172 19.71 -7.23 7.87
N GLY A 173 20.89 -6.70 8.21
CA GLY A 173 22.17 -7.30 7.85
C GLY A 173 22.36 -8.70 8.43
N PHE A 174 21.96 -8.90 9.69
CA PHE A 174 22.00 -10.22 10.33
C PHE A 174 21.02 -11.21 9.70
N ALA A 175 19.76 -10.79 9.46
CA ALA A 175 18.76 -11.62 8.79
C ALA A 175 19.20 -12.03 7.39
N ARG A 176 19.70 -11.06 6.59
CA ARG A 176 20.26 -11.29 5.25
C ARG A 176 21.41 -12.28 5.28
N SER A 177 22.41 -12.07 6.15
CA SER A 177 23.57 -12.96 6.24
C SER A 177 23.19 -14.37 6.67
N THR A 178 22.25 -14.48 7.61
CA THR A 178 21.71 -15.75 8.09
C THR A 178 20.98 -16.50 6.99
N MET A 179 20.15 -15.81 6.20
CA MET A 179 19.40 -16.41 5.10
C MET A 179 20.31 -16.82 3.93
N LEU A 180 21.30 -15.97 3.60
CA LEU A 180 22.31 -16.23 2.57
C LEU A 180 23.04 -17.55 2.81
N HIS A 181 23.36 -17.87 4.05
CA HIS A 181 24.09 -19.08 4.42
C HIS A 181 23.21 -20.17 5.07
N PHE A 182 21.88 -20.04 4.97
CA PHE A 182 20.97 -20.95 5.63
C PHE A 182 21.14 -22.38 5.09
N GLY A 183 21.28 -23.35 5.99
CA GLY A 183 21.39 -24.75 5.63
C GLY A 183 20.01 -25.39 5.49
N TYR A 184 19.76 -26.05 4.36
CA TYR A 184 18.57 -26.87 4.15
C TYR A 184 18.96 -28.21 3.51
N GLU A 185 18.19 -29.25 3.84
CA GLU A 185 18.37 -30.59 3.29
C GLU A 185 18.17 -30.57 1.76
N GLY A 186 19.07 -31.27 1.05
CA GLY A 186 19.09 -31.36 -0.42
C GLY A 186 19.99 -30.33 -1.10
N ARG A 187 20.56 -29.35 -0.37
CA ARG A 187 21.49 -28.38 -0.95
C ARG A 187 22.76 -29.06 -1.51
N ILE A 188 23.22 -28.59 -2.66
CA ILE A 188 24.42 -29.13 -3.34
C ILE A 188 25.70 -28.47 -2.81
N ALA A 189 25.65 -27.19 -2.44
CA ALA A 189 26.81 -26.42 -1.99
C ALA A 189 26.52 -25.66 -0.68
N THR A 190 27.60 -25.26 0.00
CA THR A 190 27.55 -24.36 1.17
C THR A 190 27.71 -22.88 0.79
N ALA A 191 27.68 -22.58 -0.51
CA ALA A 191 27.76 -21.23 -1.05
C ALA A 191 26.48 -20.42 -0.71
N GLY A 192 26.47 -19.14 -1.09
CA GLY A 192 25.34 -18.26 -0.86
C GLY A 192 24.09 -18.70 -1.64
N ASN A 193 22.95 -18.75 -0.95
CA ASN A 193 21.65 -19.14 -1.53
C ASN A 193 20.90 -18.00 -2.24
N LEU A 194 21.41 -16.76 -2.11
CA LEU A 194 20.72 -15.54 -2.53
C LEU A 194 21.56 -14.77 -3.55
N ALA A 195 20.91 -14.27 -4.60
CA ALA A 195 21.50 -13.37 -5.58
C ALA A 195 21.11 -11.92 -5.25
N PHE A 196 22.09 -11.06 -4.94
CA PHE A 196 21.82 -9.65 -4.67
C PHE A 196 22.02 -8.82 -5.94
N PRO A 197 21.03 -8.00 -6.35
CA PRO A 197 21.13 -7.16 -7.54
C PRO A 197 22.00 -5.91 -7.33
N PHE A 198 22.33 -5.56 -6.08
CA PHE A 198 23.05 -4.34 -5.73
C PHE A 198 24.17 -4.60 -4.71
N SER A 199 25.18 -3.73 -4.73
CA SER A 199 26.22 -3.61 -3.71
C SER A 199 26.36 -2.13 -3.33
N PRO A 200 26.13 -1.73 -2.06
CA PRO A 200 25.74 -2.58 -0.94
C PRO A 200 24.37 -3.26 -1.14
N SER A 201 24.17 -4.42 -0.52
CA SER A 201 22.96 -5.24 -0.64
C SER A 201 21.83 -4.82 0.29
N ASP A 202 22.07 -3.82 1.15
CA ASP A 202 21.12 -3.24 2.10
C ASP A 202 20.82 -1.78 1.71
N CYS A 203 19.56 -1.36 1.85
CA CYS A 203 19.11 0.00 1.55
C CYS A 203 18.36 0.60 2.75
N LYS A 204 18.80 1.78 3.18
CA LYS A 204 18.18 2.56 4.25
C LYS A 204 16.98 3.32 3.69
N MET A 205 15.81 3.06 4.25
CA MET A 205 14.56 3.70 3.82
C MET A 205 14.13 4.86 4.72
N GLY A 206 14.85 5.10 5.81
CA GLY A 206 14.58 6.18 6.74
C GLY A 206 13.40 5.88 7.66
N GLU A 207 12.74 6.94 8.13
CA GLU A 207 11.65 6.84 9.09
C GLU A 207 10.42 6.14 8.50
N VAL A 208 9.79 5.30 9.32
CA VAL A 208 8.52 4.64 9.00
C VAL A 208 7.44 5.15 9.91
N TYR A 209 6.27 5.32 9.32
CA TYR A 209 5.06 5.73 9.99
C TYR A 209 3.96 4.71 9.72
N GLU A 210 3.09 4.49 10.71
CA GLU A 210 1.85 3.75 10.52
C GLU A 210 0.64 4.67 10.78
N PHE A 211 -0.49 4.34 10.16
CA PHE A 211 -1.76 4.95 10.52
C PHE A 211 -2.08 4.65 11.98
N ASN A 212 -2.35 5.71 12.75
CA ASN A 212 -2.59 5.60 14.19
C ASN A 212 -3.93 6.20 14.60
N VAL A 213 -4.37 7.25 13.92
CA VAL A 213 -5.69 7.85 14.15
C VAL A 213 -6.51 7.69 12.87
N TYR A 214 -7.68 7.07 13.02
CA TYR A 214 -8.70 6.95 11.98
C TYR A 214 -10.08 7.04 12.63
N HIS A 215 -10.60 8.25 12.79
CA HIS A 215 -11.81 8.49 13.59
C HIS A 215 -12.70 9.57 12.97
N LEU A 216 -14.01 9.48 13.19
CA LEU A 216 -14.98 10.51 12.83
C LEU A 216 -15.38 11.28 14.09
N MET A 217 -14.95 12.53 14.19
CA MET A 217 -15.30 13.42 15.30
C MET A 217 -16.56 14.21 14.94
N LYS A 218 -17.63 14.00 15.71
CA LYS A 218 -18.87 14.79 15.58
C LYS A 218 -18.59 16.26 15.90
N VAL A 219 -19.12 17.16 15.08
CA VAL A 219 -19.02 18.61 15.28
C VAL A 219 -20.38 19.27 15.09
N GLU A 220 -20.62 20.35 15.82
CA GLU A 220 -21.85 21.14 15.68
C GLU A 220 -21.80 22.06 14.46
N ASP A 221 -20.62 22.61 14.14
CA ASP A 221 -20.40 23.48 12.99
C ASP A 221 -19.14 23.04 12.22
N PRO A 222 -19.27 22.63 10.95
CA PRO A 222 -18.13 22.21 10.13
C PRO A 222 -17.12 23.31 9.82
N LYS A 223 -17.50 24.58 9.91
CA LYS A 223 -16.64 25.72 9.54
C LYS A 223 -15.77 26.20 10.69
N LYS A 224 -16.22 25.98 11.93
CA LYS A 224 -15.57 26.51 13.13
C LYS A 224 -14.11 26.04 13.31
N LEU A 225 -13.79 24.84 12.84
CA LEU A 225 -12.45 24.26 12.93
C LEU A 225 -11.51 24.63 11.78
N PHE A 226 -12.05 25.22 10.71
CA PHE A 226 -11.31 25.53 9.48
C PHE A 226 -11.62 26.97 9.05
N PRO A 227 -11.07 27.99 9.75
CA PRO A 227 -11.32 29.39 9.40
C PRO A 227 -10.80 29.69 7.99
N ILE A 228 -11.60 30.39 7.19
CA ILE A 228 -11.28 30.79 5.82
C ILE A 228 -11.16 32.31 5.76
N GLU A 229 -10.12 32.79 5.08
CA GLU A 229 -9.97 34.20 4.71
C GLU A 229 -10.19 34.36 3.20
N TYR A 230 -11.03 35.31 2.81
CA TYR A 230 -11.24 35.66 1.40
C TYR A 230 -10.30 36.80 1.03
N VAL A 231 -9.40 36.55 0.06
CA VAL A 231 -8.51 37.57 -0.50
C VAL A 231 -9.05 37.98 -1.87
N GLN A 232 -9.27 39.28 -2.06
CA GLN A 232 -9.53 39.87 -3.39
C GLN A 232 -8.22 40.38 -3.98
N PHE A 233 -7.96 40.01 -5.23
CA PHE A 233 -6.80 40.45 -6.03
C PHE A 233 -7.24 41.47 -7.08
#